data_AF-A0A4Q0ICV1-F1
#
_entry.id   AF-A0A4Q0ICV1-F1
#
_cell.length_a   1.000
_cell.length_b   1.000
_cell.length_c   1.000
_cell.angle_alpha   90.00
_cell.angle_beta   90.00
_cell.angle_gamma   90.00
#
_symmetry.space_group_name_H-M   'P 1'
#
loop_
_entity.id
_entity.type
_entity.pdbx_description
1 polymer ?
#
loop_
_entity_poly.entity_id
_entity_poly.type
_entity_poly.pdbx_seq_one_letter_code
_entity_poly.pdbx_strand_id
1 'polypeptide(L)'
;RITLRLDQRLQEGMVAEVERLLAGGVGADDLIYYGLEYKYLTLYATGRITYQQMHDELETAIYQFAKRQMTWFRGMERRGIPIHWLPYDLPSEEFVAAVTTLLHKQQ
;
A
#
# COMPACT_ATOMS: atom_id res chain seq x y z
N ARG A 1 -1.95 1.11 13.00
CA ARG A 1 -2.90 0.87 11.88
C ARG A 1 -2.24 0.08 10.75
N ILE A 2 -1.03 0.44 10.30
CA ILE A 2 -0.32 -0.30 9.24
C ILE A 2 -0.12 -1.77 9.64
N THR A 3 0.40 -2.03 10.84
CA THR A 3 0.58 -3.38 11.41
C THR A 3 -0.72 -4.19 11.34
N LEU A 4 -1.78 -3.69 11.98
CA LEU A 4 -3.10 -4.36 12.00
C LEU A 4 -3.63 -4.67 10.60
N ARG A 5 -3.48 -3.74 9.64
CA ARG A 5 -3.92 -3.96 8.27
C ARG A 5 -3.07 -5.00 7.56
N LEU A 6 -1.76 -5.02 7.79
CA LEU A 6 -0.86 -6.03 7.23
C LEU A 6 -1.23 -7.42 7.77
N ASP A 7 -1.40 -7.53 9.08
CA ASP A 7 -1.78 -8.79 9.75
C ASP A 7 -3.09 -9.33 9.20
N GLN A 8 -4.12 -8.47 9.11
CA GLN A 8 -5.41 -8.83 8.55
C GLN A 8 -5.27 -9.36 7.12
N ARG A 9 -4.51 -8.67 6.26
CA ARG A 9 -4.33 -9.10 4.85
C ARG A 9 -3.56 -10.41 4.75
N LEU A 10 -2.55 -10.62 5.60
CA LEU A 10 -1.84 -11.89 5.67
C LEU A 10 -2.79 -13.03 6.05
N GLN A 11 -3.68 -12.80 7.04
CA GLN A 11 -4.71 -13.76 7.45
C GLN A 11 -5.77 -14.01 6.37
N GLU A 12 -6.10 -12.99 5.57
CA GLU A 12 -7.02 -13.10 4.41
C GLU A 12 -6.41 -13.84 3.21
N GLY A 13 -5.18 -14.34 3.32
CA GLY A 13 -4.58 -15.26 2.35
C GLY A 13 -3.71 -14.60 1.28
N MET A 14 -3.10 -13.45 1.58
CA MET A 14 -2.21 -12.74 0.66
C MET A 14 -0.98 -13.58 0.24
N VAL A 15 -0.44 -14.43 1.13
CA VAL A 15 0.61 -15.41 0.78
C VAL A 15 0.08 -16.43 -0.23
N ALA A 16 -1.11 -16.98 0.04
CA ALA A 16 -1.72 -18.00 -0.81
C ALA A 16 -2.01 -17.46 -2.23
N GLU A 17 -2.28 -16.16 -2.37
CA GLU A 17 -2.38 -15.51 -3.69
C GLU A 17 -1.06 -15.61 -4.47
N VAL A 18 0.06 -15.27 -3.83
CA VAL A 18 1.39 -15.35 -4.46
C VAL A 18 1.77 -16.78 -4.81
N GLU A 19 1.49 -17.74 -3.93
CA GLU A 19 1.72 -19.17 -4.21
C GLU A 19 0.92 -19.65 -5.43
N ARG A 20 -0.35 -19.23 -5.56
CA ARG A 20 -1.17 -19.55 -6.75
C ARG A 20 -0.61 -18.92 -8.03
N LEU A 21 -0.10 -17.69 -7.98
CA LEU A 21 0.50 -17.03 -9.14
C LEU A 21 1.78 -17.76 -9.59
N LEU A 22 2.64 -18.15 -8.63
CA LEU A 22 3.84 -18.95 -8.91
C LEU A 22 3.47 -20.32 -9.51
N ALA A 23 2.48 -21.01 -8.93
CA ALA A 23 1.99 -22.28 -9.46
C ALA A 23 1.35 -22.13 -10.85
N GLY A 24 0.76 -20.97 -11.14
CA GLY A 24 0.23 -20.60 -12.46
C GLY A 24 1.28 -20.26 -13.51
N GLY A 25 2.57 -20.30 -13.15
CA GLY A 25 3.69 -20.09 -14.07
C GLY A 25 4.18 -18.65 -14.17
N VAL A 26 3.72 -17.74 -13.30
CA VAL A 26 4.28 -16.39 -13.22
C VAL A 26 5.68 -16.47 -12.61
N GLY A 27 6.66 -15.81 -13.24
CA GLY A 27 8.04 -15.79 -12.76
C GLY A 27 8.17 -15.12 -11.40
N ALA A 28 8.97 -15.69 -10.51
CA ALA A 28 9.25 -15.10 -9.20
C ALA A 28 9.89 -13.70 -9.33
N ASP A 29 10.77 -13.52 -10.31
CA ASP A 29 11.42 -12.22 -10.57
C ASP A 29 10.42 -11.16 -11.02
N ASP A 30 9.41 -11.55 -11.81
CA ASP A 30 8.34 -10.64 -12.22
C ASP A 30 7.53 -10.18 -11.01
N LEU A 31 7.12 -11.11 -10.14
CA LEU A 31 6.39 -10.78 -8.90
C LEU A 31 7.22 -9.88 -7.97
N ILE A 32 8.51 -10.15 -7.86
CA ILE A 32 9.44 -9.31 -7.09
C ILE A 32 9.52 -7.89 -7.66
N TYR A 33 9.47 -7.76 -8.99
CA TYR A 33 9.50 -6.48 -9.66
C TYR A 33 8.17 -5.70 -9.55
N TYR A 34 7.02 -6.38 -9.61
CA TYR A 34 5.70 -5.75 -9.72
C TYR A 34 5.30 -4.87 -8.55
N GLY A 35 5.75 -5.17 -7.32
CA GLY A 35 5.32 -4.37 -6.20
C GLY A 35 5.96 -4.72 -4.86
N LEU A 36 5.79 -3.77 -3.94
CA LEU A 36 6.34 -3.86 -2.59
C LEU A 36 5.94 -5.14 -1.87
N GLU A 37 4.63 -5.42 -1.82
CA GLU A 37 4.09 -6.58 -1.09
C GLU A 37 4.46 -7.90 -1.78
N TYR A 38 4.29 -7.97 -3.10
CA TYR A 38 4.64 -9.15 -3.89
C TYR A 38 6.11 -9.54 -3.73
N LYS A 39 7.03 -8.59 -3.62
CA LYS A 39 8.45 -8.88 -3.35
C LYS A 39 8.64 -9.71 -2.09
N TYR A 40 8.17 -9.24 -0.93
CA TYR A 40 8.42 -9.92 0.34
C TYR A 40 7.67 -11.25 0.43
N LEU A 41 6.44 -11.28 -0.08
CA LEU A 41 5.64 -12.50 -0.13
C LEU A 41 6.26 -13.56 -1.04
N THR A 42 6.80 -13.16 -2.19
CA THR A 42 7.48 -14.08 -3.13
C THR A 42 8.77 -14.61 -2.53
N LEU A 43 9.54 -13.77 -1.83
CA LEU A 43 10.75 -14.22 -1.11
C LEU A 43 10.42 -15.26 -0.03
N TYR A 44 9.32 -15.07 0.68
CA TYR A 44 8.84 -16.07 1.64
C TYR A 44 8.34 -17.36 0.95
N ALA A 45 7.46 -17.23 -0.05
CA ALA A 45 6.87 -18.36 -0.78
C ALA A 45 7.93 -19.22 -1.50
N THR A 46 9.05 -18.63 -1.89
CA THR A 46 10.20 -19.32 -2.51
C THR A 46 11.25 -19.80 -1.49
N GLY A 47 10.98 -19.66 -0.19
CA GLY A 47 11.82 -20.13 0.90
C GLY A 47 13.13 -19.35 1.09
N ARG A 48 13.23 -18.12 0.57
CA ARG A 48 14.44 -17.27 0.68
C ARG A 48 14.54 -16.56 2.02
N ILE A 49 13.41 -16.26 2.66
CA ILE A 49 13.32 -15.62 3.98
C ILE A 49 12.27 -16.35 4.83
N THR A 50 12.38 -16.22 6.15
CA THR A 50 11.37 -16.75 7.08
C THR A 50 10.10 -15.89 7.07
N TYR A 51 8.99 -16.44 7.58
CA TYR A 51 7.75 -15.68 7.74
C TYR A 51 7.93 -14.42 8.60
N GLN A 52 8.68 -14.53 9.70
CA GLN A 52 8.94 -13.40 10.60
C GLN A 52 9.73 -12.29 9.89
N GLN A 53 10.78 -12.65 9.15
CA GLN A 53 11.55 -11.69 8.35
C GLN A 53 10.68 -11.04 7.27
N MET A 54 9.86 -11.83 6.57
CA MET A 54 8.92 -11.32 5.57
C MET A 54 7.98 -10.28 6.19
N HIS A 55 7.41 -10.58 7.35
CA HIS A 55 6.49 -9.70 8.07
C HIS A 55 7.18 -8.40 8.49
N ASP A 56 8.29 -8.48 9.24
CA ASP A 56 8.99 -7.32 9.80
C ASP A 56 9.54 -6.38 8.72
N GLU A 57 10.12 -6.97 7.66
CA GLU A 57 10.68 -6.20 6.55
C GLU A 57 9.58 -5.57 5.70
N LEU A 58 8.49 -6.30 5.41
CA LEU A 58 7.35 -5.77 4.67
C LEU A 58 6.68 -4.63 5.45
N GLU A 59 6.45 -4.82 6.75
CA GLU A 59 5.88 -3.79 7.62
C GLU A 59 6.72 -2.52 7.56
N THR A 60 8.03 -2.65 7.81
CA THR A 60 8.97 -1.52 7.77
C THR A 60 8.92 -0.82 6.41
N ALA A 61 8.89 -1.59 5.33
CA ALA A 61 8.88 -1.03 3.99
C ALA A 61 7.56 -0.31 3.66
N ILE A 62 6.41 -0.77 4.19
CA ILE A 62 5.12 -0.07 4.10
C ILE A 62 5.16 1.27 4.84
N TYR A 63 5.71 1.31 6.06
CA TYR A 63 5.90 2.57 6.79
C TYR A 63 6.76 3.57 6.02
N GLN A 64 7.89 3.11 5.48
CA GLN A 64 8.76 3.96 4.67
C GLN A 64 8.07 4.44 3.38
N PHE A 65 7.30 3.57 2.73
CA PHE A 65 6.52 3.93 1.55
C PHE A 65 5.49 5.01 1.87
N ALA A 66 4.71 4.84 2.93
CA ALA A 66 3.74 5.85 3.39
C ALA A 66 4.41 7.20 3.73
N LYS A 67 5.59 7.16 4.38
CA LYS A 67 6.38 8.39 4.64
C LYS A 67 6.81 9.07 3.34
N ARG A 68 7.29 8.30 2.34
CA ARG A 68 7.68 8.83 1.04
C ARG A 68 6.49 9.44 0.28
N GLN A 69 5.31 8.83 0.34
CA GLN A 69 4.07 9.40 -0.23
C GLN A 69 3.81 10.79 0.35
N MET A 70 3.87 10.94 1.68
CA MET A 70 3.69 12.24 2.33
C MET A 70 4.75 13.27 1.94
N THR A 71 6.01 12.86 1.81
CA THR A 71 7.07 13.74 1.31
C THR A 71 6.78 14.21 -0.11
N TRP A 72 6.28 13.32 -0.98
CA TRP A 72 5.97 13.63 -2.36
C TRP A 72 4.82 14.61 -2.49
N PHE A 73 3.70 14.39 -1.78
CA PHE A 73 2.57 15.32 -1.74
C PHE A 73 2.97 16.71 -1.23
N ARG A 74 3.75 16.78 -0.14
CA ARG A 74 4.29 18.08 0.33
C ARG A 74 5.19 18.75 -0.71
N GLY A 75 5.92 17.96 -1.50
CA GLY A 75 6.72 18.46 -2.61
C GLY A 75 5.87 19.05 -3.73
N MET A 76 4.70 18.48 -4.00
CA MET A 76 3.74 19.00 -4.98
C MET A 76 3.15 20.34 -4.55
N GLU A 77 2.77 20.47 -3.27
CA GLU A 77 2.29 21.75 -2.72
C GLU A 77 3.33 22.86 -2.90
N ARG A 78 4.61 22.57 -2.62
CA ARG A 78 5.71 23.53 -2.84
C ARG A 78 5.91 23.92 -4.31
N ARG A 79 5.51 23.07 -5.26
CA ARG A 79 5.55 23.35 -6.71
C ARG A 79 4.30 24.10 -7.18
N GLY A 80 3.40 24.48 -6.27
CA GLY A 80 2.18 25.22 -6.57
C GLY A 80 1.02 24.34 -7.03
N ILE A 81 1.11 23.01 -6.88
CA ILE A 81 -0.03 22.11 -7.14
C ILE A 81 -0.94 22.16 -5.91
N PRO A 82 -2.17 22.66 -6.00
CA PRO A 82 -3.08 22.72 -4.86
C PRO A 82 -3.53 21.30 -4.47
N ILE A 83 -3.34 20.95 -3.20
CA ILE A 83 -3.84 19.71 -2.61
C ILE A 83 -4.86 20.06 -1.53
N HIS A 84 -6.08 19.53 -1.66
CA HIS A 84 -7.11 19.64 -0.63
C HIS A 84 -7.08 18.41 0.26
N TRP A 85 -6.46 18.53 1.44
CA TRP A 85 -6.38 17.45 2.42
C TRP A 85 -7.72 17.22 3.11
N LEU A 86 -8.17 15.98 3.13
CA LEU A 86 -9.37 15.55 3.86
C LEU A 86 -8.95 14.62 5.02
N PRO A 87 -9.53 14.79 6.22
CA PRO A 87 -9.38 13.82 7.31
C PRO A 87 -9.73 12.40 6.88
N TYR A 88 -8.95 11.42 7.34
CA TYR A 88 -9.13 10.03 6.92
C TYR A 88 -10.32 9.34 7.59
N ASP A 89 -10.78 9.89 8.71
CA ASP A 89 -11.81 9.39 9.61
C ASP A 89 -13.16 10.10 9.42
N LEU A 90 -13.28 10.91 8.35
CA LEU A 90 -14.54 11.48 7.94
C LEU A 90 -15.58 10.38 7.65
N PRO A 91 -16.82 10.50 8.16
CA PRO A 91 -17.93 9.68 7.73
C PRO A 91 -18.14 9.81 6.22
N SER A 92 -18.59 8.73 5.57
CA SER A 92 -18.75 8.68 4.12
C SER A 92 -19.60 9.83 3.56
N GLU A 93 -20.69 10.18 4.24
CA GLU A 93 -21.58 11.28 3.82
C GLU A 93 -20.86 12.63 3.84
N GLU A 94 -20.12 12.92 4.91
CA GLU A 94 -19.35 14.16 5.06
C GLU A 94 -18.18 14.23 4.05
N PHE A 95 -17.52 13.09 3.80
CA PHE A 95 -16.47 13.00 2.79
C PHE A 95 -17.00 13.35 1.39
N VAL A 96 -18.14 12.76 1.01
CA VAL A 96 -18.77 13.02 -0.30
C VAL A 96 -19.21 14.48 -0.40
N ALA A 97 -19.79 15.05 0.66
CA ALA A 97 -20.18 16.45 0.69
C ALA A 97 -18.96 17.39 0.54
N ALA A 98 -17.85 17.09 1.21
CA ALA A 98 -16.61 17.85 1.12
C ALA A 98 -16.02 17.81 -0.30
N VAL A 99 -15.93 16.62 -0.92
CA VAL A 99 -15.46 16.47 -2.31
C VAL A 99 -16.37 17.22 -3.29
N THR A 100 -17.69 17.09 -3.14
CA THR A 100 -18.66 17.77 -4.01
C THR A 100 -18.51 19.29 -3.93
N THR A 101 -18.30 19.83 -2.73
CA THR A 101 -18.06 21.27 -2.53
C THR A 101 -16.77 21.74 -3.20
N LEU A 102 -15.71 20.94 -3.14
CA LEU A 102 -14.43 21.26 -3.78
C LEU A 102 -14.55 21.24 -5.31
N LEU A 103 -15.30 20.29 -5.88
CA LEU A 103 -15.54 20.22 -7.33
C LEU A 103 -16.27 21.46 -7.85
N HIS A 104 -17.32 21.91 -7.15
CA HIS A 104 -18.07 23.10 -7.55
C HIS A 104 -17.30 24.42 -7.37
N LYS A 105 -16.31 24.48 -6.46
CA LYS A 105 -15.44 25.66 -6.28
C LYS A 105 -14.38 25.83 -7.37
N GLN A 106 -14.15 24.81 -8.19
CA GLN A 106 -13.17 24.84 -9.28
C GLN A 106 -13.79 25.06 -10.67
N GLN A 107 -15.12 25.24 -10.75
CA GLN A 107 -15.84 25.74 -11.94
C GLN A 107 -16.01 27.25 -11.86
#